data_AF-A0A1S8DL41-F1
#
_entry.id   AF-A0A1S8DL41-F1
#
_cell.length_a   1.000
_cell.length_b   1.000
_cell.length_c   1.000
_cell.angle_alpha   90.00
_cell.angle_beta   90.00
_cell.angle_gamma   90.00
#
_symmetry.space_group_name_H-M   'P 1'
#
loop_
_entity.id
_entity.type
_entity.pdbx_description
1 polymer ?
#
loop_
_entity_poly.entity_id
_entity_poly.type
_entity_poly.pdbx_seq_one_letter_code
_entity_poly.pdbx_strand_id
1 'polypeptide(L)'
;MSEHPDHAVNRLRSDAIARSTRPFLARGARVRRCPGCQVAVHACICAERPTLESSVSFCLLMHAYEPLKPTNTGRLIADCLSDTHAFIWARTEVDPALLALLNDSRYQPYVVFPGEYAQPTQQVCEQIAVELGRRPLLIILDATWTQARKMFRKSPYLADVPVLSLQTEQLSRYRLRRSTRDDHLCTVEVASACLQLAGDTAAAEALDGYFQRFTDAYLSTCRKRPQ
;
A
#
# COMPACT_ATOMS: atom_id res chain seq x y z
N MET A 1 -12.67 10.58 -20.54
CA MET A 1 -12.55 9.21 -20.00
C MET A 1 -11.29 9.19 -19.17
N SER A 2 -11.35 8.85 -17.88
CA SER A 2 -10.14 8.88 -17.03
C SER A 2 -9.15 7.83 -17.52
N GLU A 3 -7.94 8.24 -17.90
CA GLU A 3 -6.86 7.33 -18.28
C GLU A 3 -6.58 6.32 -17.17
N HIS A 4 -6.27 5.09 -17.58
CA HIS A 4 -5.78 4.05 -16.70
C HIS A 4 -4.34 4.41 -16.34
N PRO A 5 -4.03 4.85 -15.11
CA PRO A 5 -2.67 5.23 -14.79
C PRO A 5 -1.78 3.99 -14.86
N ASP A 6 -0.63 4.13 -15.51
CA ASP A 6 0.38 3.09 -15.62
C ASP A 6 1.36 3.18 -14.45
N HIS A 7 0.93 2.67 -13.29
CA HIS A 7 1.77 2.52 -12.10
C HIS A 7 1.94 1.04 -11.73
N ALA A 8 2.90 0.74 -10.85
CA ALA A 8 3.33 -0.63 -10.53
C ALA A 8 2.16 -1.57 -10.16
N VAL A 9 1.24 -1.14 -9.28
CA VAL A 9 0.09 -1.97 -8.86
C VAL A 9 -0.86 -2.30 -10.01
N ASN A 10 -1.07 -1.38 -10.96
CA ASN A 10 -1.96 -1.59 -12.10
C ASN A 10 -1.34 -2.54 -13.11
N ARG A 11 -0.01 -2.52 -13.30
CA ARG A 11 0.71 -3.54 -14.08
C ARG A 11 0.52 -4.92 -13.46
N LEU A 12 0.72 -5.07 -12.15
CA LEU A 12 0.47 -6.34 -11.45
C LEU A 12 -0.97 -6.83 -11.61
N ARG A 13 -1.95 -5.92 -11.55
CA ARG A 13 -3.36 -6.26 -11.78
C ARG A 13 -3.59 -6.75 -13.20
N SER A 14 -3.07 -6.06 -14.21
CA SER A 14 -3.17 -6.48 -15.62
C SER A 14 -2.55 -7.85 -15.84
N ASP A 15 -1.36 -8.11 -15.28
CA ASP A 15 -0.69 -9.40 -15.37
C ASP A 15 -1.45 -10.52 -14.65
N ALA A 16 -2.06 -10.20 -13.50
CA ALA A 16 -2.88 -11.16 -12.76
C ALA A 16 -4.17 -11.51 -13.52
N ILE A 17 -4.79 -10.53 -14.18
CA ILE A 17 -5.96 -10.77 -15.05
C ILE A 17 -5.56 -11.62 -16.25
N ALA A 18 -4.45 -11.30 -16.93
CA ALA A 18 -3.96 -12.03 -18.09
C ALA A 18 -3.62 -13.50 -17.77
N ARG A 19 -3.11 -13.76 -16.56
CA ARG A 19 -2.79 -15.12 -16.09
C ARG A 19 -4.00 -15.90 -15.58
N SER A 20 -5.13 -15.25 -15.33
CA SER A 20 -6.29 -15.90 -14.72
C SER A 20 -7.12 -16.69 -15.72
N THR A 21 -7.21 -18.00 -15.55
CA THR A 21 -8.05 -18.89 -16.36
C THR A 21 -9.54 -18.83 -15.99
N ARG A 22 -9.88 -18.16 -14.88
CA ARG A 22 -11.26 -17.93 -14.42
C ARG A 22 -11.47 -16.46 -14.04
N PRO A 23 -12.66 -15.88 -14.27
CA PRO A 23 -12.92 -14.50 -13.85
C PRO A 23 -12.88 -14.38 -12.33
N PHE A 24 -12.12 -13.41 -11.81
CA PHE A 24 -12.12 -13.07 -10.40
C PHE A 24 -13.44 -12.37 -10.04
N LEU A 25 -14.32 -13.08 -9.33
CA LEU A 25 -15.61 -12.54 -8.88
C LEU A 25 -15.42 -11.78 -7.56
N ALA A 26 -15.06 -10.50 -7.68
CA ALA A 26 -15.06 -9.59 -6.52
C ALA A 26 -16.48 -9.36 -5.98
N ARG A 27 -16.61 -9.01 -4.70
CA ARG A 27 -17.90 -8.53 -4.16
C ARG A 27 -18.38 -7.31 -4.99
N GLY A 28 -19.65 -7.33 -5.39
CA GLY A 28 -20.20 -6.32 -6.30
C GLY A 28 -19.74 -6.50 -7.76
N ALA A 29 -19.51 -7.73 -8.23
CA ALA A 29 -19.08 -8.06 -9.59
C ALA A 29 -19.95 -7.45 -10.71
N ARG A 30 -21.21 -7.08 -10.41
CA ARG A 30 -22.13 -6.43 -11.36
C ARG A 30 -21.90 -4.92 -11.54
N VAL A 31 -21.09 -4.29 -10.69
CA VAL A 31 -20.82 -2.85 -10.77
C VAL A 31 -19.82 -2.58 -11.89
N ARG A 32 -20.18 -1.74 -12.87
CA ARG A 32 -19.21 -1.20 -13.84
C ARG A 32 -18.28 -0.23 -13.14
N ARG A 33 -16.99 -0.57 -13.09
CA ARG A 33 -15.96 0.17 -12.36
C ARG A 33 -15.09 0.99 -13.30
N CYS A 34 -14.63 2.14 -12.82
CA CYS A 34 -13.63 2.94 -13.50
C CYS A 34 -12.32 2.15 -13.63
N PRO A 35 -11.68 2.08 -14.82
CA PRO A 35 -10.41 1.36 -14.98
C PRO A 35 -9.30 1.97 -14.10
N GLY A 36 -9.30 3.30 -13.95
CA GLY A 36 -8.37 4.03 -13.09
C GLY A 36 -8.60 3.75 -11.60
N CYS A 37 -9.66 4.30 -11.01
CA CYS A 37 -9.87 4.24 -9.56
C CYS A 37 -10.71 3.05 -9.04
N GLN A 38 -11.20 2.14 -9.89
CA GLN A 38 -11.92 0.90 -9.52
C GLN A 38 -13.17 1.07 -8.62
N VAL A 39 -13.59 2.30 -8.31
CA VAL A 39 -14.95 2.63 -7.84
C VAL A 39 -15.93 2.63 -9.01
N ALA A 40 -17.23 2.71 -8.74
CA ALA A 40 -18.23 2.75 -9.83
C ALA A 40 -18.00 3.97 -10.73
N VAL A 41 -18.26 3.81 -12.04
CA VAL A 41 -18.02 4.89 -13.03
C VAL A 41 -18.72 6.20 -12.66
N HIS A 42 -19.94 6.14 -12.10
CA HIS A 42 -20.70 7.33 -11.70
C HIS A 42 -20.19 8.01 -10.41
N ALA A 43 -19.29 7.36 -9.67
CA ALA A 43 -18.67 7.87 -8.45
C ALA A 43 -17.14 7.93 -8.61
N CYS A 44 -16.68 8.15 -9.85
CA CYS A 44 -15.25 8.17 -10.17
C CYS A 44 -14.54 9.34 -9.46
N ILE A 45 -13.41 9.05 -8.83
CA ILE A 45 -12.57 10.04 -8.11
C ILE A 45 -11.28 10.42 -8.86
N CYS A 46 -11.07 9.94 -10.09
CA CYS A 46 -9.78 10.08 -10.78
C CYS A 46 -9.37 11.54 -11.03
N ALA A 47 -10.34 12.45 -11.19
CA ALA A 47 -10.08 13.88 -11.39
C ALA A 47 -9.54 14.56 -10.12
N GLU A 48 -9.70 13.94 -8.96
CA GLU A 48 -9.32 14.47 -7.65
C GLU A 48 -8.01 13.85 -7.14
N ARG A 49 -7.34 13.04 -7.97
CA ARG A 49 -6.06 12.41 -7.62
C ARG A 49 -4.98 13.46 -7.44
N PRO A 50 -4.36 13.57 -6.25
CA PRO A 50 -3.22 14.46 -6.08
C PRO A 50 -1.96 13.84 -6.69
N THR A 51 -1.06 14.70 -7.18
CA THR A 51 0.33 14.31 -7.45
C THR A 51 1.17 14.71 -6.25
N LEU A 52 1.83 13.75 -5.63
CA LEU A 52 2.57 13.95 -4.38
C LEU A 52 4.06 13.74 -4.61
N GLU A 53 4.85 14.57 -3.93
CA GLU A 53 6.28 14.36 -3.72
C GLU A 53 6.50 13.95 -2.27
N SER A 54 7.56 13.16 -2.03
CA SER A 54 7.86 12.64 -0.70
C SER A 54 9.37 12.44 -0.57
N SER A 55 9.90 12.55 0.65
CA SER A 55 11.27 12.17 0.96
C SER A 55 11.46 10.65 1.05
N VAL A 56 10.38 9.88 1.12
CA VAL A 56 10.41 8.40 1.16
C VAL A 56 9.84 7.78 -0.10
N SER A 57 10.20 6.53 -0.36
CA SER A 57 9.67 5.71 -1.45
C SER A 57 8.92 4.51 -0.89
N PHE A 58 8.00 3.96 -1.66
CA PHE A 58 7.21 2.80 -1.22
C PHE A 58 7.48 1.56 -2.04
N CYS A 59 7.54 0.41 -1.38
CA CYS A 59 7.53 -0.90 -2.02
C CYS A 59 6.36 -1.72 -1.47
N LEU A 60 5.35 -1.95 -2.30
CA LEU A 60 4.20 -2.77 -1.96
C LEU A 60 4.49 -4.23 -2.28
N LEU A 61 4.71 -5.05 -1.25
CA LEU A 61 4.83 -6.49 -1.41
C LEU A 61 3.45 -7.10 -1.18
N MET A 62 2.78 -7.45 -2.28
CA MET A 62 1.35 -7.75 -2.29
C MET A 62 1.08 -9.26 -2.30
N HIS A 63 0.10 -9.74 -1.53
CA HIS A 63 -0.39 -11.11 -1.71
C HIS A 63 -1.05 -11.27 -3.09
N ALA A 64 -0.94 -12.44 -3.74
CA ALA A 64 -1.30 -12.66 -5.15
C ALA A 64 -2.70 -12.18 -5.58
N TYR A 65 -3.69 -12.21 -4.68
CA TYR A 65 -5.06 -11.76 -4.98
C TYR A 65 -5.33 -10.28 -4.66
N GLU A 66 -4.43 -9.59 -3.98
CA GLU A 66 -4.64 -8.20 -3.55
C GLU A 66 -4.80 -7.21 -4.71
N PRO A 67 -3.98 -7.24 -5.79
CA PRO A 67 -4.17 -6.34 -6.94
C PRO A 67 -5.53 -6.50 -7.62
N LEU A 68 -6.17 -7.67 -7.48
CA LEU A 68 -7.48 -7.96 -8.06
C LEU A 68 -8.62 -7.35 -7.24
N LYS A 69 -8.43 -7.04 -5.96
CA LYS A 69 -9.49 -6.50 -5.10
C LYS A 69 -9.77 -5.02 -5.45
N PRO A 70 -11.04 -4.67 -5.75
CA PRO A 70 -11.41 -3.26 -5.97
C PRO A 70 -11.22 -2.36 -4.74
N THR A 71 -11.18 -2.97 -3.54
CA THR A 71 -10.98 -2.28 -2.26
C THR A 71 -9.50 -2.24 -1.83
N ASN A 72 -8.57 -2.62 -2.70
CA ASN A 72 -7.15 -2.56 -2.39
C ASN A 72 -6.74 -1.09 -2.23
N THR A 73 -6.40 -0.69 -1.00
CA THR A 73 -6.01 0.69 -0.69
C THR A 73 -4.54 0.95 -0.96
N GLY A 74 -3.69 -0.09 -1.03
CA GLY A 74 -2.28 0.04 -1.44
C GLY A 74 -2.12 0.72 -2.80
N ARG A 75 -3.03 0.45 -3.74
CA ARG A 75 -3.06 1.13 -5.03
C ARG A 75 -3.16 2.66 -4.93
N LEU A 76 -3.82 3.21 -3.92
CA LEU A 76 -3.95 4.67 -3.77
C LEU A 76 -2.59 5.33 -3.52
N ILE A 77 -1.63 4.61 -2.92
CA ILE A 77 -0.25 5.05 -2.75
C ILE A 77 0.40 5.22 -4.14
N ALA A 78 0.33 4.18 -4.98
CA ALA A 78 0.87 4.19 -6.33
C ALA A 78 0.13 5.14 -7.30
N ASP A 79 -1.13 5.47 -7.02
CA ASP A 79 -1.87 6.51 -7.73
C ASP A 79 -1.27 7.90 -7.47
N CYS A 80 -0.80 8.17 -6.25
CA CYS A 80 -0.43 9.54 -5.82
C CYS A 80 1.08 9.78 -5.80
N LEU A 81 1.89 8.75 -5.55
CA LEU A 81 3.35 8.82 -5.39
C LEU A 81 4.03 8.03 -6.51
N SER A 82 4.75 8.72 -7.38
CA SER A 82 5.38 8.14 -8.58
C SER A 82 6.47 7.13 -8.25
N ASP A 83 7.26 7.35 -7.20
CA ASP A 83 8.28 6.41 -6.72
C ASP A 83 7.68 5.32 -5.80
N THR A 84 6.71 4.59 -6.37
CA THR A 84 6.07 3.44 -5.73
C THR A 84 6.30 2.19 -6.56
N HIS A 85 7.00 1.23 -5.97
CA HIS A 85 7.22 -0.11 -6.51
C HIS A 85 6.16 -1.07 -5.99
N ALA A 86 5.88 -2.13 -6.75
CA ALA A 86 4.98 -3.18 -6.31
C ALA A 86 5.42 -4.53 -6.87
N PHE A 87 5.38 -5.57 -6.03
CA PHE A 87 5.72 -6.94 -6.39
C PHE A 87 4.69 -7.92 -5.81
N ILE A 88 4.49 -9.04 -6.50
CA ILE A 88 3.69 -10.14 -5.95
C ILE A 88 4.58 -10.99 -5.05
N TRP A 89 4.13 -11.18 -3.82
CA TRP A 89 4.76 -12.10 -2.90
C TRP A 89 4.49 -13.55 -3.32
N ALA A 90 5.57 -14.31 -3.45
CA ALA A 90 5.54 -15.76 -3.53
C ALA A 90 6.52 -16.36 -2.52
N ARG A 91 6.16 -17.53 -1.98
CA ARG A 91 6.94 -18.21 -0.94
C ARG A 91 8.23 -18.83 -1.47
N THR A 92 8.23 -19.26 -2.73
CA THR A 92 9.28 -20.09 -3.33
C THR A 92 10.12 -19.32 -4.35
N GLU A 93 9.47 -18.54 -5.20
CA GLU A 93 10.11 -17.80 -6.28
C GLU A 93 10.00 -16.31 -6.00
N VAL A 94 11.11 -15.68 -5.66
CA VAL A 94 11.16 -14.23 -5.42
C VAL A 94 11.44 -13.53 -6.74
N ASP A 95 10.72 -12.45 -7.00
CA ASP A 95 10.97 -11.61 -8.16
C ASP A 95 12.40 -11.03 -8.12
N PRO A 96 13.27 -11.31 -9.11
CA PRO A 96 14.63 -10.77 -9.12
C PRO A 96 14.68 -9.24 -9.06
N ALA A 97 13.68 -8.55 -9.60
CA ALA A 97 13.62 -7.09 -9.56
C ALA A 97 13.33 -6.55 -8.14
N LEU A 98 12.63 -7.32 -7.29
CA LEU A 98 12.50 -6.99 -5.87
C LEU A 98 13.87 -7.05 -5.18
N LEU A 99 14.63 -8.12 -5.41
CA LEU A 99 15.96 -8.26 -4.82
C LEU A 99 16.92 -7.17 -5.31
N ALA A 100 16.86 -6.81 -6.59
CA ALA A 100 17.63 -5.70 -7.13
C ALA A 100 17.26 -4.37 -6.47
N LEU A 101 15.97 -4.10 -6.25
CA LEU A 101 15.51 -2.90 -5.56
C LEU A 101 16.01 -2.82 -4.11
N LEU A 102 15.96 -3.94 -3.38
CA LEU A 102 16.42 -3.99 -1.98
C LEU A 102 17.93 -3.78 -1.83
N ASN A 103 18.72 -4.13 -2.86
CA ASN A 103 20.18 -3.97 -2.88
C ASN A 103 20.62 -2.67 -3.58
N ASP A 104 19.71 -1.86 -4.07
CA ASP A 104 20.04 -0.61 -4.76
C ASP A 104 20.58 0.41 -3.76
N SER A 105 21.82 0.84 -3.99
CA SER A 105 22.52 1.83 -3.14
C SER A 105 21.78 3.14 -2.97
N ARG A 106 20.87 3.51 -3.88
CA ARG A 106 20.05 4.73 -3.80
C ARG A 106 19.00 4.65 -2.69
N TYR A 107 18.63 3.45 -2.26
CA TYR A 107 17.57 3.23 -1.28
C TYR A 107 18.12 2.72 0.05
N GLN A 108 17.42 3.05 1.13
CA GLN A 108 17.62 2.51 2.47
C GLN A 108 16.34 1.76 2.87
N PRO A 109 16.29 0.43 2.73
CA PRO A 109 15.07 -0.33 2.92
C PRO A 109 14.68 -0.46 4.40
N TYR A 110 13.38 -0.34 4.66
CA TYR A 110 12.75 -0.63 5.95
C TYR A 110 11.50 -1.47 5.71
N VAL A 111 11.31 -2.54 6.49
CA VAL A 111 10.05 -3.28 6.46
C VAL A 111 9.12 -2.73 7.54
N VAL A 112 7.98 -2.19 7.12
CA VAL A 112 6.99 -1.61 8.04
C VAL A 112 6.16 -2.73 8.65
N PHE A 113 6.44 -3.06 9.91
CA PHE A 113 5.78 -4.15 10.62
C PHE A 113 5.92 -3.98 12.13
N PRO A 114 5.01 -4.52 12.97
CA PRO A 114 5.17 -4.38 14.42
C PRO A 114 6.45 -5.07 14.92
N GLY A 115 7.21 -4.35 15.74
CA GLY A 115 8.52 -4.79 16.24
C GLY A 115 8.49 -6.11 17.02
N GLU A 116 7.35 -6.47 17.62
CA GLU A 116 7.15 -7.75 18.32
C GLU A 116 7.30 -8.99 17.42
N TYR A 117 7.19 -8.82 16.10
CA TYR A 117 7.40 -9.90 15.13
C TYR A 117 8.81 -9.96 14.57
N ALA A 118 9.66 -8.97 14.87
CA ALA A 118 11.03 -8.93 14.39
C ALA A 118 11.81 -10.16 14.86
N GLN A 119 12.76 -10.61 14.04
CA GLN A 119 13.65 -11.69 14.44
C GLN A 119 14.60 -11.20 15.54
N PRO A 120 15.12 -12.07 16.43
CA PRO A 120 15.98 -11.64 17.55
C PRO A 120 17.21 -10.82 17.15
N THR A 121 17.76 -11.04 15.95
CA THR A 121 18.92 -10.34 15.40
C THR A 121 18.56 -9.17 14.50
N GLN A 122 17.27 -8.97 14.21
CA GLN A 122 16.80 -7.96 13.27
C GLN A 122 16.61 -6.63 14.00
N GLN A 123 17.21 -5.56 13.47
CA GLN A 123 17.11 -4.24 14.05
C GLN A 123 15.66 -3.73 14.00
N VAL A 124 15.14 -3.25 15.14
CA VAL A 124 13.85 -2.58 15.23
C VAL A 124 14.09 -1.08 15.39
N CYS A 125 13.45 -0.29 14.53
CA CYS A 125 13.52 1.16 14.50
C CYS A 125 12.12 1.74 14.72
N GLU A 126 12.05 2.87 15.42
CA GLU A 126 10.79 3.62 15.64
C GLU A 126 10.77 4.96 14.89
N GLN A 127 11.89 5.26 14.25
CA GLN A 127 12.16 6.47 13.49
C GLN A 127 12.88 6.07 12.20
N ILE A 128 12.73 6.91 11.19
CA ILE A 128 13.45 6.75 9.92
C ILE A 128 14.75 7.53 10.06
N ALA A 129 15.88 6.83 10.02
CA ALA A 129 17.18 7.48 10.08
C ALA A 129 17.45 8.18 8.73
N VAL A 130 17.92 9.42 8.79
CA VAL A 130 18.33 10.13 7.57
C VAL A 130 19.76 9.74 7.24
N GLU A 131 19.94 8.96 6.17
CA GLU A 131 21.27 8.63 5.63
C GLU A 131 21.53 9.49 4.38
N LEU A 132 22.61 10.27 4.40
CA LEU A 132 22.98 11.15 3.29
C LEU A 132 23.14 10.36 2.00
N GLY A 133 22.42 10.77 0.96
CA GLY A 133 22.50 10.16 -0.38
C GLY A 133 21.66 8.90 -0.55
N ARG A 134 20.89 8.47 0.46
CA ARG A 134 19.99 7.32 0.37
C ARG A 134 18.57 7.70 0.75
N ARG A 135 17.62 7.33 -0.11
CA ARG A 135 16.20 7.57 0.11
C ARG A 135 15.58 6.41 0.89
N PRO A 136 14.86 6.64 2.00
CA PRO A 136 14.19 5.55 2.70
C PRO A 136 13.18 4.85 1.78
N LEU A 137 13.25 3.53 1.70
CA LEU A 137 12.32 2.68 0.95
C LEU A 137 11.48 1.87 1.93
N LEU A 138 10.22 2.23 2.05
CA LEU A 138 9.29 1.65 3.01
C LEU A 138 8.52 0.49 2.37
N ILE A 139 8.85 -0.72 2.82
CA ILE A 139 8.25 -1.96 2.35
C ILE A 139 6.99 -2.22 3.17
N ILE A 140 5.83 -2.17 2.52
CA ILE A 140 4.54 -2.47 3.13
C ILE A 140 4.05 -3.82 2.63
N LEU A 141 3.71 -4.71 3.57
CA LEU A 141 3.11 -6.00 3.27
C LEU A 141 1.61 -5.82 3.04
N ASP A 142 1.21 -5.75 1.78
CA ASP A 142 -0.19 -5.53 1.40
C ASP A 142 -0.91 -6.88 1.33
N ALA A 143 -1.59 -7.22 2.41
CA ALA A 143 -2.40 -8.41 2.56
C ALA A 143 -3.32 -8.29 3.79
N THR A 144 -4.20 -9.27 3.99
CA THR A 144 -4.85 -9.42 5.32
C THR A 144 -3.81 -9.64 6.42
N TRP A 145 -4.12 -9.28 7.66
CA TRP A 145 -3.19 -9.41 8.79
C TRP A 145 -2.55 -10.80 8.92
N THR A 146 -3.35 -11.86 8.86
CA THR A 146 -2.87 -13.26 8.91
C THR A 146 -1.91 -13.58 7.75
N GLN A 147 -2.18 -13.05 6.55
CA GLN A 147 -1.32 -13.23 5.39
C GLN A 147 -0.04 -12.40 5.51
N ALA A 148 -0.11 -11.14 5.96
CA ALA A 148 1.04 -10.27 6.14
C ALA A 148 2.04 -10.88 7.15
N ARG A 149 1.54 -11.40 8.29
CA ARG A 149 2.37 -12.15 9.26
C ARG A 149 3.06 -13.37 8.62
N LYS A 150 2.34 -14.09 7.76
CA LYS A 150 2.93 -15.21 7.01
C LYS A 150 3.97 -14.73 6.02
N MET A 151 3.70 -13.66 5.27
CA MET A 151 4.62 -13.06 4.30
C MET A 151 5.91 -12.63 4.99
N PHE A 152 5.82 -11.87 6.08
CA PHE A 152 6.97 -11.46 6.90
C PHE A 152 7.84 -12.66 7.30
N ARG A 153 7.22 -13.64 7.98
CA ARG A 153 7.93 -14.85 8.46
C ARG A 153 8.50 -15.72 7.34
N LYS A 154 7.93 -15.67 6.14
CA LYS A 154 8.31 -16.52 5.00
C LYS A 154 9.03 -15.76 3.89
N SER A 155 9.63 -14.62 4.22
CA SER A 155 10.46 -13.82 3.32
C SER A 155 11.88 -13.68 3.89
N PRO A 156 12.76 -14.69 3.70
CA PRO A 156 14.12 -14.65 4.23
C PRO A 156 14.93 -13.43 3.76
N TYR A 157 14.65 -12.94 2.56
CA TYR A 157 15.26 -11.73 2.00
C TYR A 157 14.89 -10.43 2.74
N LEU A 158 13.96 -10.47 3.70
CA LEU A 158 13.66 -9.34 4.59
C LEU A 158 14.33 -9.48 5.97
N ALA A 159 15.05 -10.58 6.24
CA ALA A 159 15.62 -10.84 7.57
C ALA A 159 16.67 -9.80 7.98
N ASP A 160 17.46 -9.32 7.01
CA ASP A 160 18.50 -8.31 7.22
C ASP A 160 17.99 -6.87 7.05
N VAL A 161 16.72 -6.71 6.65
CA VAL A 161 16.09 -5.39 6.50
C VAL A 161 15.59 -4.91 7.87
N PRO A 162 15.95 -3.69 8.32
CA PRO A 162 15.43 -3.14 9.58
C PRO A 162 13.90 -3.07 9.61
N VAL A 163 13.30 -3.43 10.74
CA VAL A 163 11.85 -3.31 10.97
C VAL A 163 11.53 -1.90 11.44
N LEU A 164 10.70 -1.18 10.70
CA LEU A 164 10.12 0.09 11.13
C LEU A 164 8.80 -0.18 11.87
N SER A 165 8.84 -0.09 13.19
CA SER A 165 7.68 -0.30 14.06
C SER A 165 7.02 1.03 14.39
N LEU A 166 5.80 1.23 13.89
CA LEU A 166 4.99 2.40 14.22
C LEU A 166 4.49 2.32 15.66
N GLN A 167 4.77 3.36 16.46
CA GLN A 167 4.43 3.41 17.88
C GLN A 167 2.92 3.58 18.11
N THR A 168 2.44 3.10 19.26
CA THR A 168 1.04 3.24 19.67
C THR A 168 0.60 4.70 19.65
N GLU A 169 1.44 5.65 20.03
CA GLU A 169 1.15 7.08 20.03
C GLU A 169 1.00 7.62 18.60
N GLN A 170 1.86 7.19 17.68
CA GLN A 170 1.80 7.58 16.26
C GLN A 170 0.50 7.07 15.63
N LEU A 171 0.19 5.78 15.86
CA LEU A 171 -1.04 5.15 15.41
C LEU A 171 -2.28 5.80 16.05
N SER A 172 -2.21 6.14 17.33
CA SER A 172 -3.31 6.79 18.07
C SER A 172 -3.55 8.20 17.56
N ARG A 173 -2.51 9.01 17.37
CA ARG A 173 -2.62 10.36 16.76
C ARG A 173 -3.23 10.29 15.36
N TYR A 174 -2.78 9.32 14.56
CA TYR A 174 -3.33 9.08 13.23
C TYR A 174 -4.83 8.72 13.30
N ARG A 175 -5.21 7.80 14.20
CA ARG A 175 -6.62 7.43 14.42
C ARG A 175 -7.47 8.58 14.93
N LEU A 176 -6.95 9.41 15.84
CA LEU A 176 -7.66 10.60 16.31
C LEU A 176 -7.99 11.56 15.17
N ARG A 177 -7.07 11.74 14.21
CA ARG A 177 -7.34 12.53 12.99
C ARG A 177 -8.43 11.91 12.11
N ARG A 178 -8.53 10.58 12.10
CA ARG A 178 -9.43 9.80 11.22
C ARG A 178 -10.80 9.44 11.82
N SER A 179 -10.98 9.54 13.15
CA SER A 179 -12.23 9.15 13.84
C SER A 179 -12.71 7.72 13.53
N THR A 180 -11.79 6.77 13.33
CA THR A 180 -12.12 5.39 12.93
C THR A 180 -12.26 4.42 14.11
N ARG A 181 -13.20 3.45 13.98
CA ARG A 181 -13.62 2.47 15.01
C ARG A 181 -12.91 1.10 14.94
N ASP A 182 -11.92 0.92 14.06
CA ASP A 182 -11.23 -0.37 13.86
C ASP A 182 -9.83 -0.39 14.49
N ASP A 183 -9.47 -1.55 15.05
CA ASP A 183 -8.22 -1.77 15.78
C ASP A 183 -6.99 -1.95 14.87
N HIS A 184 -7.15 -2.01 13.55
CA HIS A 184 -6.06 -2.20 12.59
C HIS A 184 -6.12 -1.21 11.43
N LEU A 185 -4.98 -0.62 11.09
CA LEU A 185 -4.85 0.28 9.93
C LEU A 185 -4.79 -0.54 8.63
N CYS A 186 -5.41 -0.02 7.57
CA CYS A 186 -5.23 -0.55 6.22
C CYS A 186 -3.95 -0.02 5.55
N THR A 187 -3.59 -0.58 4.39
CA THR A 187 -2.31 -0.33 3.69
C THR A 187 -2.02 1.16 3.44
N VAL A 188 -3.01 1.92 2.97
CA VAL A 188 -2.83 3.37 2.74
C VAL A 188 -2.70 4.15 4.05
N GLU A 189 -3.36 3.72 5.12
CA GLU A 189 -3.25 4.39 6.43
C GLU A 189 -1.88 4.16 7.05
N VAL A 190 -1.31 2.96 6.88
CA VAL A 190 0.09 2.68 7.24
C VAL A 190 1.04 3.59 6.46
N ALA A 191 0.80 3.79 5.16
CA ALA A 191 1.61 4.69 4.34
C ALA A 191 1.49 6.15 4.77
N SER A 192 0.29 6.65 5.06
CA SER A 192 0.08 8.00 5.59
C SER A 192 0.78 8.20 6.94
N ALA A 193 0.71 7.21 7.84
CA ALA A 193 1.43 7.26 9.10
C ALA A 193 2.97 7.28 8.90
N CYS A 194 3.48 6.55 7.92
CA CYS A 194 4.90 6.58 7.56
C CYS A 194 5.34 7.93 6.97
N LEU A 195 4.53 8.53 6.09
CA LEU A 195 4.79 9.88 5.56
C LEU A 195 4.85 10.90 6.70
N GLN A 196 3.92 10.81 7.66
CA GLN A 196 3.92 11.66 8.84
C GLN A 196 5.19 11.47 9.69
N LEU A 197 5.65 10.22 9.83
CA LEU A 197 6.88 9.88 10.56
C LEU A 197 8.14 10.41 9.84
N ALA A 198 8.13 10.43 8.51
CA ALA A 198 9.20 11.00 7.70
C ALA A 198 9.20 12.55 7.67
N GLY A 199 8.17 13.20 8.24
CA GLY A 199 8.00 14.65 8.19
C GLY A 199 7.25 15.17 6.96
N ASP A 200 6.86 14.29 6.02
CA ASP A 200 6.12 14.61 4.80
C ASP A 200 4.61 14.84 5.09
N THR A 201 4.32 15.78 6.00
CA THR A 201 2.97 16.00 6.55
C THR A 201 1.95 16.37 5.46
N ALA A 202 2.32 17.23 4.51
CA ALA A 202 1.44 17.63 3.42
C ALA A 202 1.07 16.44 2.50
N ALA A 203 2.04 15.56 2.21
CA ALA A 203 1.80 14.36 1.42
C ALA A 203 0.91 13.36 2.18
N ALA A 204 1.13 13.20 3.49
CA ALA A 204 0.31 12.36 4.36
C ALA A 204 -1.16 12.83 4.35
N GLU A 205 -1.40 14.12 4.55
CA GLU A 205 -2.74 14.71 4.58
C GLU A 205 -3.46 14.62 3.23
N ALA A 206 -2.74 14.84 2.13
CA ALA A 206 -3.32 14.75 0.79
C ALA A 206 -3.64 13.29 0.39
N LEU A 207 -2.75 12.34 0.71
CA LEU A 207 -3.01 10.91 0.51
C LEU A 207 -4.22 10.47 1.35
N ASP A 208 -4.34 10.99 2.57
CA ASP A 208 -5.47 10.73 3.44
C ASP A 208 -6.78 11.26 2.89
N GLY A 209 -6.80 12.52 2.44
CA GLY A 209 -7.95 13.12 1.79
C GLY A 209 -8.41 12.32 0.57
N TYR A 210 -7.48 11.85 -0.25
CA TYR A 210 -7.81 11.00 -1.40
C TYR A 210 -8.38 9.65 -0.96
N PHE A 211 -7.85 9.03 0.10
CA PHE A 211 -8.43 7.80 0.66
C PHE A 211 -9.83 7.99 1.27
N GLN A 212 -10.11 9.14 1.90
CA GLN A 212 -11.48 9.45 2.37
C GLN A 212 -12.46 9.51 1.21
N ARG A 213 -12.11 10.24 0.13
CA ARG A 213 -12.92 10.31 -1.10
C ARG A 213 -13.16 8.94 -1.71
N PHE A 214 -12.13 8.09 -1.74
CA PHE A 214 -12.27 6.70 -2.18
C PHE A 214 -13.27 5.91 -1.33
N THR A 215 -13.19 6.05 -0.01
CA THR A 215 -14.10 5.37 0.92
C THR A 215 -15.54 5.84 0.74
N ASP A 216 -15.76 7.15 0.65
CA ASP A 216 -17.09 7.75 0.46
C ASP A 216 -17.70 7.33 -0.89
N ALA A 217 -16.90 7.43 -1.96
CA ALA A 217 -17.30 6.97 -3.29
C ALA A 217 -17.66 5.48 -3.26
N TYR A 218 -16.83 4.63 -2.67
CA TYR A 218 -17.10 3.19 -2.56
C TYR A 218 -18.36 2.90 -1.75
N LEU A 219 -18.55 3.52 -0.58
CA LEU A 219 -19.73 3.32 0.26
C LEU A 219 -21.02 3.80 -0.42
N SER A 220 -20.97 4.90 -1.17
CA SER A 220 -22.12 5.39 -1.95
C SER A 220 -22.60 4.36 -2.98
N THR A 221 -21.69 3.54 -3.51
CA THR A 221 -22.00 2.50 -4.49
C THR A 221 -22.54 1.22 -3.86
N CYS A 222 -22.23 0.97 -2.59
CA CYS A 222 -22.78 -0.17 -1.83
C CYS A 222 -24.20 0.11 -1.31
N ARG A 223 -24.54 1.36 -1.02
CA ARG A 223 -25.84 1.76 -0.46
C ARG A 223 -26.97 1.83 -1.51
N LYS A 224 -26.64 2.03 -2.79
CA LYS A 224 -27.62 1.99 -3.88
C LYS A 224 -27.89 0.54 -4.30
N ARG A 225 -28.80 -0.15 -3.58
CA ARG A 225 -29.53 -1.27 -4.17
C ARG A 225 -30.29 -0.73 -5.40
N PRO A 226 -30.28 -1.40 -6.56
CA PRO A 226 -31.16 -1.00 -7.66
C PRO A 226 -32.61 -1.07 -7.17
N GLN A 227 -33.36 0.02 -7.39
CA GLN A 227 -34.81 -0.03 -7.42
C GLN A 227 -35.25 -0.86 -8.62
#